data_AF-A0CQM6-F1
#
_entry.id   AF-A0CQM6-F1
#
_cell.length_a   1.000
_cell.length_b   1.000
_cell.length_c   1.000
_cell.angle_alpha   90.00
_cell.angle_beta   90.00
_cell.angle_gamma   90.00
#
_symmetry.space_group_name_H-M   'P 1'
#
loop_
_entity.id
_entity.type
_entity.pdbx_description
1 polymer ?
#
loop_
_entity_poly.entity_id
_entity_poly.type
_entity_poly.pdbx_seq_one_letter_code
_entity_poly.pdbx_strand_id
1 'polypeptide(L)'
;MIWYLAELLGFIKVDRSKNMEEYVNHPSYAGNFIRFGMDGIVGEYLSTVCQTFLFALALYFTLSCSSYYYFFKKNKLLYLPKLNAKFYIFYDIKWSLINMFFETFLVSIIRVAQPRFSLMYYNISDYGYWYIPISIILHIMYDETLTYWVHRWLHTYPYLYIKLHRIHHFSKDITPFSGFAFHPLDAFAQAVPMFTSCFIFPIHMNLFLFFGLCTTSWAM
;
A
#
# COMPACT_ATOMS: atom_id res chain seq x y z
N MET A 1 -4.38 18.57 -1.27
CA MET A 1 -4.24 20.01 -0.92
C MET A 1 -5.32 20.86 -1.59
N ILE A 2 -5.71 20.59 -2.84
CA ILE A 2 -6.73 21.37 -3.57
C ILE A 2 -8.15 21.15 -3.04
N TRP A 3 -8.55 19.92 -2.71
CA TRP A 3 -9.89 19.60 -2.18
C TRP A 3 -10.10 20.08 -0.74
N TYR A 4 -9.10 19.98 0.13
CA TYR A 4 -9.19 20.53 1.48
C TYR A 4 -9.33 22.06 1.44
N LEU A 5 -8.60 22.72 0.52
CA LEU A 5 -8.81 24.13 0.25
C LEU A 5 -10.22 24.38 -0.33
N ALA A 6 -10.70 23.55 -1.26
CA ALA A 6 -12.04 23.66 -1.82
C ALA A 6 -13.14 23.48 -0.75
N GLU A 7 -12.92 22.60 0.23
CA GLU A 7 -13.79 22.39 1.39
C GLU A 7 -13.75 23.61 2.32
N LEU A 8 -12.56 24.11 2.65
CA LEU A 8 -12.40 25.35 3.44
C LEU A 8 -13.05 26.56 2.77
N LEU A 9 -13.06 26.60 1.44
CA LEU A 9 -13.70 27.64 0.63
C LEU A 9 -15.18 27.34 0.34
N GLY A 10 -15.72 26.21 0.81
CA GLY A 10 -17.14 25.86 0.71
C GLY A 10 -17.61 25.28 -0.64
N PHE A 11 -16.68 24.97 -1.57
CA PHE A 11 -17.00 24.36 -2.86
C PHE A 11 -17.33 22.86 -2.77
N ILE A 12 -16.81 22.19 -1.75
CA ILE A 12 -17.09 20.78 -1.46
C ILE A 12 -17.53 20.69 0.00
N LYS A 13 -18.55 19.89 0.29
CA LYS A 13 -18.96 19.57 1.66
C LYS A 13 -18.65 18.12 1.95
N VAL A 14 -17.81 17.88 2.94
CA VAL A 14 -17.53 16.54 3.47
C VAL A 14 -18.02 16.51 4.90
N ASP A 15 -18.88 15.55 5.23
CA ASP A 15 -19.31 15.35 6.62
C ASP A 15 -18.23 14.59 7.39
N ARG A 16 -17.28 15.34 7.93
CA ARG A 16 -16.14 14.80 8.68
C ARG A 16 -16.57 14.05 9.93
N SER A 17 -17.64 14.51 10.60
CA SER A 17 -18.16 13.87 11.80
C SER A 17 -18.75 12.50 11.47
N LYS A 18 -19.60 12.43 10.43
CA LYS A 18 -20.15 11.17 9.92
C LYS A 18 -19.04 10.22 9.49
N ASN A 19 -18.06 10.69 8.71
CA ASN A 19 -16.94 9.87 8.25
C ASN A 19 -16.16 9.26 9.42
N MET A 20 -15.91 10.04 10.48
CA MET A 20 -15.21 9.54 11.67
C MET A 20 -16.04 8.51 12.44
N GLU A 21 -17.35 8.71 12.55
CA GLU A 21 -18.27 7.73 13.17
C GLU A 21 -18.30 6.42 12.37
N GLU A 22 -18.47 6.49 11.05
CA GLU A 22 -18.47 5.32 10.18
C GLU A 22 -17.11 4.62 10.16
N TYR A 23 -16.01 5.37 10.21
CA TYR A 23 -14.65 4.82 10.31
C TYR A 23 -14.43 3.99 11.57
N VAL A 24 -14.79 4.51 12.74
CA VAL A 24 -14.60 3.80 14.03
C VAL A 24 -15.47 2.54 14.09
N ASN A 25 -16.65 2.57 13.47
CA ASN A 25 -17.55 1.42 13.37
C ASN A 25 -17.18 0.43 12.24
N HIS A 26 -16.27 0.81 11.33
CA HIS A 26 -15.88 -0.04 10.22
C HIS A 26 -15.08 -1.26 10.71
N PRO A 27 -15.29 -2.47 10.18
CA PRO A 27 -14.56 -3.67 10.61
C PRO A 27 -13.04 -3.55 10.54
N SER A 28 -12.53 -2.76 9.59
CA SER A 28 -11.09 -2.53 9.42
C SER A 28 -10.48 -1.51 10.38
N TYR A 29 -11.26 -0.93 11.31
CA TYR A 29 -10.74 0.00 12.30
C TYR A 29 -9.68 -0.69 13.16
N ALA A 30 -8.52 -0.03 13.33
CA ALA A 30 -7.36 -0.68 13.97
C ALA A 30 -7.66 -1.11 15.41
N GLY A 31 -8.51 -0.34 16.11
CA GLY A 31 -8.93 -0.64 17.48
C GLY A 31 -9.75 -1.94 17.63
N ASN A 32 -10.26 -2.52 16.55
CA ASN A 32 -11.01 -3.79 16.60
C ASN A 32 -10.10 -5.02 16.73
N PHE A 33 -8.82 -4.92 16.36
CA PHE A 33 -7.89 -6.04 16.38
C PHE A 33 -6.81 -5.87 17.45
N ILE A 34 -6.10 -4.74 17.42
CA ILE A 34 -5.04 -4.42 18.37
C ILE A 34 -5.28 -3.00 18.86
N ARG A 35 -5.62 -2.85 20.13
CA ARG A 35 -5.79 -1.53 20.77
C ARG A 35 -4.72 -1.34 21.83
N PHE A 36 -3.80 -0.41 21.61
CA PHE A 36 -2.95 0.06 22.71
C PHE A 36 -3.80 0.91 23.67
N GLY A 37 -3.58 0.76 24.98
CA GLY A 37 -4.34 1.47 26.03
C GLY A 37 -4.07 2.98 26.12
N MET A 38 -3.59 3.60 25.04
CA MET A 38 -3.43 5.03 24.91
C MET A 38 -4.63 5.60 24.16
N ASP A 39 -5.25 6.64 24.69
CA ASP A 39 -6.38 7.26 24.01
C ASP A 39 -5.93 8.28 22.95
N GLY A 40 -6.83 8.57 22.01
CA GLY A 40 -6.61 9.54 20.96
C GLY A 40 -5.72 9.05 19.82
N ILE A 41 -5.22 10.00 19.02
CA ILE A 41 -4.57 9.74 17.74
C ILE A 41 -3.25 8.95 17.88
N VAL A 42 -2.55 9.09 19.01
CA VAL A 42 -1.29 8.38 19.25
C VAL A 42 -1.56 6.88 19.44
N GLY A 43 -2.56 6.52 20.24
CA GLY A 43 -2.94 5.11 20.42
C GLY A 43 -3.41 4.48 19.12
N GLU A 44 -4.25 5.17 18.36
CA GLU A 44 -4.71 4.71 17.04
C GLU A 44 -3.53 4.51 16.07
N TYR A 45 -2.57 5.43 16.04
CA TYR A 45 -1.38 5.31 15.20
C TYR A 45 -0.53 4.09 15.58
N LEU A 46 -0.23 3.91 16.87
CA LEU A 46 0.55 2.76 17.34
C LEU A 46 -0.17 1.42 17.05
N SER A 47 -1.49 1.39 17.25
CA SER A 47 -2.35 0.27 16.89
C SER A 47 -2.27 -0.05 15.41
N THR A 48 -2.38 0.98 14.57
CA THR A 48 -2.30 0.86 13.11
C THR A 48 -0.93 0.37 12.65
N VAL A 49 0.16 0.87 13.24
CA VAL A 49 1.53 0.40 12.97
C VAL A 49 1.67 -1.07 13.31
N CYS A 50 1.27 -1.48 14.51
CA CYS A 50 1.41 -2.87 14.94
C CYS A 50 0.59 -3.82 14.05
N GLN A 51 -0.67 -3.48 13.79
CA GLN A 51 -1.54 -4.29 12.93
C GLN A 51 -1.02 -4.37 11.50
N THR A 52 -0.62 -3.24 10.91
CA THR A 52 -0.11 -3.20 9.52
C THR A 52 1.16 -4.02 9.39
N PHE A 53 2.08 -3.95 10.38
CA PHE A 53 3.33 -4.70 10.36
C PHE A 53 3.08 -6.21 10.44
N LEU A 54 2.23 -6.65 11.38
CA LEU A 54 1.88 -8.08 11.52
C LEU A 54 1.15 -8.62 10.30
N PHE A 55 0.23 -7.82 9.74
CA PHE A 55 -0.49 -8.19 8.53
C PHE A 55 0.46 -8.29 7.32
N ALA A 56 1.37 -7.34 7.17
CA ALA A 56 2.37 -7.37 6.10
C ALA A 56 3.29 -8.59 6.23
N LEU A 57 3.77 -8.92 7.45
CA LEU A 57 4.56 -10.13 7.70
C LEU A 57 3.79 -11.40 7.35
N ALA A 58 2.54 -11.51 7.80
CA ALA A 58 1.71 -12.66 7.53
C ALA A 58 1.48 -12.84 6.03
N LEU A 59 1.03 -11.80 5.31
CA LEU A 59 0.82 -11.86 3.87
C LEU A 59 2.12 -12.18 3.13
N TYR A 60 3.20 -11.47 3.41
CA TYR A 60 4.47 -11.64 2.73
C TYR A 60 5.01 -13.08 2.83
N PHE A 61 5.15 -13.61 4.04
CA PHE A 61 5.71 -14.95 4.19
C PHE A 61 4.78 -16.04 3.66
N THR A 62 3.46 -15.86 3.73
CA THR A 62 2.50 -16.86 3.24
C THR A 62 2.33 -16.80 1.72
N LEU A 63 2.01 -15.64 1.17
CA LEU A 63 1.77 -15.46 -0.26
C LEU A 63 3.06 -15.63 -1.05
N SER A 64 4.18 -15.01 -0.66
CA SER A 64 5.39 -15.13 -1.47
C SER A 64 6.00 -16.54 -1.44
N CYS A 65 5.91 -17.26 -0.31
CA CYS A 65 6.34 -18.66 -0.28
C CYS A 65 5.42 -19.58 -1.10
N SER A 66 4.11 -19.36 -1.05
CA SER A 66 3.14 -20.17 -1.78
C SER A 66 3.14 -19.88 -3.28
N SER A 67 3.24 -18.61 -3.69
CA SER A 67 3.40 -18.16 -5.09
C SER A 67 4.68 -18.78 -5.67
N TYR A 68 5.80 -18.64 -4.96
CA TYR A 68 7.07 -19.22 -5.39
C TYR A 68 7.00 -20.74 -5.54
N TYR A 69 6.42 -21.45 -4.55
CA TYR A 69 6.24 -22.88 -4.64
C TYR A 69 5.40 -23.28 -5.87
N TYR A 70 4.27 -22.60 -6.09
CA TYR A 70 3.36 -22.93 -7.18
C TYR A 70 3.98 -22.66 -8.55
N PHE A 71 4.48 -21.45 -8.80
CA PHE A 71 5.00 -21.05 -10.11
C PHE A 71 6.40 -21.58 -10.37
N PHE A 72 7.31 -21.42 -9.42
CA PHE A 72 8.75 -21.59 -9.63
C PHE A 72 9.28 -22.97 -9.20
N LYS A 73 8.55 -23.71 -8.35
CA LYS A 73 8.93 -25.09 -7.97
C LYS A 73 8.06 -26.15 -8.65
N LYS A 74 6.73 -26.06 -8.50
CA LYS A 74 5.77 -27.04 -9.02
C LYS A 74 5.60 -26.92 -10.54
N ASN A 75 5.45 -25.71 -11.06
CA ASN A 75 5.18 -25.45 -12.48
C ASN A 75 6.39 -24.85 -13.23
N LYS A 76 7.62 -25.16 -12.78
CA LYS A 76 8.86 -24.53 -13.27
C LYS A 76 9.02 -24.55 -14.80
N LEU A 77 8.58 -25.61 -15.48
CA LEU A 77 8.74 -25.76 -16.93
C LEU A 77 7.87 -24.78 -17.74
N LEU A 78 6.81 -24.24 -17.12
CA LEU A 78 5.90 -23.29 -17.75
C LEU A 78 6.34 -21.84 -17.52
N TYR A 79 6.89 -21.54 -16.34
CA TYR A 79 7.07 -20.15 -15.89
C TYR A 79 8.54 -19.70 -15.75
N LEU A 80 9.50 -20.63 -15.64
CA LEU A 80 10.92 -20.28 -15.50
C LEU A 80 11.67 -20.47 -16.82
N PRO A 81 12.18 -19.38 -17.44
CA PRO A 81 13.30 -19.54 -18.35
C PRO A 81 14.51 -20.10 -17.57
N LYS A 82 15.46 -20.75 -18.26
CA LYS A 82 16.72 -21.19 -17.64
C LYS A 82 17.50 -19.97 -17.15
N LEU A 83 17.44 -19.68 -15.86
CA LEU A 83 18.21 -18.62 -15.22
C LEU A 83 19.52 -19.21 -14.67
N ASN A 84 20.64 -18.58 -15.04
CA ASN A 84 21.98 -18.85 -14.51
C ASN A 84 22.42 -17.66 -13.65
N ALA A 85 21.74 -17.43 -12.53
CA ALA A 85 22.17 -16.42 -11.57
C ALA A 85 22.40 -17.06 -10.19
N LYS A 86 22.85 -16.23 -9.25
CA LYS A 86 23.11 -16.63 -7.86
C LYS A 86 21.97 -16.13 -6.99
N PHE A 87 21.45 -17.01 -6.15
CA PHE A 87 20.45 -16.63 -5.15
C PHE A 87 21.08 -15.86 -3.98
N TYR A 88 20.46 -14.73 -3.61
CA TYR A 88 20.87 -13.88 -2.48
C TYR A 88 19.79 -13.82 -1.40
N ILE A 89 19.29 -14.98 -0.96
CA ILE A 89 18.14 -15.13 -0.05
C ILE A 89 18.25 -14.24 1.21
N PHE A 90 19.40 -14.24 1.90
CA PHE A 90 19.56 -13.43 3.11
C PHE A 90 19.57 -11.93 2.85
N TYR A 91 20.04 -11.51 1.68
CA TYR A 91 19.97 -10.10 1.26
C TYR A 91 18.52 -9.69 1.05
N ASP A 92 17.76 -10.53 0.34
CA ASP A 92 16.34 -10.31 0.03
C ASP A 92 15.49 -10.26 1.31
N ILE A 93 15.69 -11.22 2.22
CA ILE A 93 15.01 -11.23 3.53
C ILE A 93 15.36 -9.97 4.34
N LYS A 94 16.66 -9.62 4.43
CA LYS A 94 17.10 -8.44 5.18
C LYS A 94 16.42 -7.17 4.67
N TRP A 95 16.48 -6.92 3.36
CA TRP A 95 15.90 -5.69 2.79
C TRP A 95 14.39 -5.69 2.83
N SER A 96 13.73 -6.85 2.66
CA SER A 96 12.29 -6.96 2.83
C SER A 96 11.84 -6.62 4.26
N LEU A 97 12.52 -7.16 5.27
CA LEU A 97 12.19 -6.85 6.66
C LEU A 97 12.46 -5.38 7.02
N ILE A 98 13.57 -4.80 6.54
CA ILE A 98 13.87 -3.37 6.71
C ILE A 98 12.78 -2.52 6.04
N ASN A 99 12.46 -2.83 4.79
CA ASN A 99 11.42 -2.15 4.03
C ASN A 99 10.08 -2.18 4.79
N MET A 100 9.57 -3.37 5.09
CA MET A 100 8.28 -3.56 5.77
C MET A 100 8.22 -2.85 7.11
N PHE A 101 9.31 -2.86 7.89
CA PHE A 101 9.35 -2.17 9.17
C PHE A 101 9.17 -0.65 9.01
N PHE A 102 9.97 -0.02 8.16
CA PHE A 102 9.93 1.44 7.98
C PHE A 102 8.69 1.90 7.20
N GLU A 103 8.32 1.18 6.15
CA GLU A 103 7.15 1.50 5.33
C GLU A 103 5.86 1.42 6.16
N THR A 104 5.77 0.49 7.11
CA THR A 104 4.62 0.41 8.02
C THR A 104 4.40 1.71 8.80
N PHE A 105 5.46 2.37 9.29
CA PHE A 105 5.31 3.66 9.96
C PHE A 105 4.75 4.72 9.00
N LEU A 106 5.32 4.81 7.80
CA LEU A 106 4.94 5.82 6.80
C LEU A 106 3.49 5.62 6.31
N VAL A 107 3.10 4.39 6.00
CA VAL A 107 1.74 4.04 5.59
C VAL A 107 0.74 4.26 6.73
N SER A 108 1.12 3.98 7.97
CA SER A 108 0.24 4.19 9.13
C SER A 108 -0.08 5.68 9.35
N ILE A 109 0.84 6.60 9.02
CA ILE A 109 0.55 8.04 9.03
C ILE A 109 -0.59 8.34 8.04
N ILE A 110 -0.52 7.78 6.83
CA ILE A 110 -1.55 7.98 5.80
C ILE A 110 -2.88 7.35 6.25
N ARG A 111 -2.85 6.13 6.82
CA ARG A 111 -4.07 5.45 7.30
C ARG A 111 -4.80 6.22 8.39
N VAL A 112 -4.08 6.81 9.34
CA VAL A 112 -4.68 7.66 10.38
C VAL A 112 -5.21 8.96 9.75
N ALA A 113 -4.56 9.48 8.71
CA ALA A 113 -5.01 10.69 8.01
C ALA A 113 -6.25 10.48 7.13
N GLN A 114 -6.43 9.30 6.53
CA GLN A 114 -7.51 8.97 5.60
C GLN A 114 -8.93 9.36 6.10
N PRO A 115 -9.42 8.83 7.24
CA PRO A 115 -10.78 9.14 7.70
C PRO A 115 -10.98 10.63 8.04
N ARG A 116 -9.89 11.34 8.34
CA ARG A 116 -9.90 12.74 8.81
C ARG A 116 -9.85 13.75 7.68
N PHE A 117 -9.05 13.48 6.64
CA PHE A 117 -8.65 14.50 5.65
C PHE A 117 -8.89 14.10 4.19
N SER A 118 -9.34 12.86 3.92
CA SER A 118 -9.58 12.37 2.55
C SER A 118 -11.05 12.52 2.11
N LEU A 119 -11.35 12.16 0.87
CA LEU A 119 -12.72 12.10 0.33
C LEU A 119 -13.33 10.69 0.48
N MET A 120 -12.75 9.85 1.34
CA MET A 120 -13.24 8.51 1.59
C MET A 120 -14.66 8.52 2.18
N TYR A 121 -15.48 7.58 1.75
CA TYR A 121 -16.83 7.36 2.25
C TYR A 121 -17.04 5.88 2.58
N TYR A 122 -17.97 5.59 3.49
CA TYR A 122 -18.17 4.23 4.01
C TYR A 122 -19.54 3.65 3.65
N ASN A 123 -20.52 4.50 3.32
CA ASN A 123 -21.83 4.08 2.85
C ASN A 123 -21.95 4.27 1.33
N ILE A 124 -22.23 3.18 0.61
CA ILE A 124 -22.43 3.20 -0.85
C ILE A 124 -23.52 4.20 -1.26
N SER A 125 -24.55 4.45 -0.44
CA SER A 125 -25.62 5.38 -0.77
C SER A 125 -25.17 6.84 -0.94
N ASP A 126 -23.99 7.21 -0.41
CA ASP A 126 -23.50 8.59 -0.46
C ASP A 126 -23.15 9.03 -1.89
N TYR A 127 -22.75 8.09 -2.74
CA TYR A 127 -22.45 8.33 -4.16
C TYR A 127 -23.27 7.43 -5.10
N GLY A 128 -23.86 6.36 -4.59
CA GLY A 128 -24.62 5.36 -5.36
C GLY A 128 -23.73 4.33 -6.07
N TYR A 129 -24.31 3.17 -6.38
CA TYR A 129 -23.61 2.05 -7.02
C TYR A 129 -23.00 2.39 -8.39
N TRP A 130 -23.57 3.36 -9.13
CA TRP A 130 -23.05 3.78 -10.44
C TRP A 130 -21.66 4.40 -10.35
N TYR A 131 -21.31 4.98 -9.20
CA TYR A 131 -20.02 5.64 -9.02
C TYR A 131 -18.89 4.65 -8.70
N ILE A 132 -19.20 3.43 -8.23
CA ILE A 132 -18.21 2.37 -7.96
C ILE A 132 -17.32 2.10 -9.19
N PRO A 133 -17.85 1.74 -10.38
CA PRO A 133 -17.01 1.49 -11.56
C PRO A 133 -16.21 2.71 -12.00
N ILE A 134 -16.73 3.93 -11.80
CA ILE A 134 -15.99 5.17 -12.12
C ILE A 134 -14.81 5.34 -11.17
N SER A 135 -15.02 5.16 -9.87
CA SER A 135 -13.96 5.25 -8.86
C SER A 135 -12.88 4.17 -9.06
N ILE A 136 -13.24 2.98 -9.58
CA ILE A 136 -12.29 1.94 -10.00
C ILE A 136 -11.38 2.46 -11.12
N ILE A 137 -11.95 3.01 -12.19
CA ILE A 137 -11.19 3.52 -13.33
C ILE A 137 -10.29 4.67 -12.89
N LEU A 138 -10.82 5.61 -12.11
CA LEU A 138 -10.04 6.74 -11.57
C LEU A 138 -8.89 6.25 -10.69
N HIS A 139 -9.11 5.25 -9.83
CA HIS A 139 -8.08 4.67 -8.98
C HIS A 139 -6.98 4.00 -9.78
N ILE A 140 -7.32 3.13 -10.72
CA ILE A 140 -6.32 2.45 -11.56
C ILE A 140 -5.53 3.48 -12.38
N MET A 141 -6.21 4.45 -13.01
CA MET A 141 -5.53 5.49 -13.78
C MET A 141 -4.58 6.30 -12.90
N TYR A 142 -4.98 6.67 -11.68
CA TYR A 142 -4.15 7.43 -10.76
C TYR A 142 -2.95 6.62 -10.25
N ASP A 143 -3.21 5.42 -9.74
CA ASP A 143 -2.21 4.55 -9.13
C ASP A 143 -1.16 4.12 -10.15
N GLU A 144 -1.58 3.50 -11.25
CA GLU A 144 -0.66 2.99 -12.29
C GLU A 144 0.14 4.10 -12.96
N THR A 145 -0.50 5.23 -13.28
CA THR A 145 0.20 6.34 -13.95
C THR A 145 1.29 6.92 -13.05
N LEU A 146 0.97 7.19 -11.78
CA LEU A 146 1.94 7.79 -10.88
C LEU A 146 3.03 6.79 -10.47
N THR A 147 2.68 5.55 -10.20
CA THR A 147 3.65 4.48 -9.91
C THR A 147 4.62 4.30 -11.08
N TYR A 148 4.12 4.31 -12.32
CA TYR A 148 4.97 4.31 -13.52
C TYR A 148 5.96 5.47 -13.53
N TRP A 149 5.51 6.71 -13.29
CA TRP A 149 6.40 7.87 -13.31
C TRP A 149 7.44 7.85 -12.19
N VAL A 150 7.03 7.45 -10.98
CA VAL A 150 7.94 7.28 -9.85
C VAL A 150 9.01 6.23 -10.19
N HIS A 151 8.60 5.07 -10.69
CA HIS A 151 9.51 4.00 -11.09
C HIS A 151 10.45 4.46 -12.22
N ARG A 152 9.91 5.15 -13.23
CA ARG A 152 10.71 5.71 -14.31
C ARG A 152 11.76 6.69 -13.78
N TRP A 153 11.41 7.56 -12.84
CA TRP A 153 12.36 8.49 -12.22
C TRP A 153 13.44 7.78 -11.42
N LEU A 154 13.07 6.74 -10.66
CA LEU A 154 14.01 5.89 -9.92
C LEU A 154 15.05 5.23 -10.84
N HIS A 155 14.68 4.91 -12.08
CA HIS A 155 15.60 4.41 -13.10
C HIS A 155 16.37 5.51 -13.85
N THR A 156 15.73 6.65 -14.12
CA THR A 156 16.27 7.69 -15.00
C THR A 156 17.30 8.56 -14.28
N TYR A 157 17.08 8.88 -13.00
CA TYR A 157 17.97 9.76 -12.25
C TYR A 157 19.05 8.94 -11.51
N PRO A 158 20.36 9.14 -11.83
CA PRO A 158 21.43 8.31 -11.28
C PRO A 158 21.48 8.28 -9.75
N TYR A 159 21.21 9.42 -9.11
CA TYR A 159 21.20 9.52 -7.64
C TYR A 159 20.11 8.62 -7.02
N LEU A 160 18.89 8.68 -7.55
CA LEU A 160 17.77 7.85 -7.08
C LEU A 160 18.04 6.38 -7.32
N TYR A 161 18.57 6.04 -8.50
CA TYR A 161 18.94 4.65 -8.81
C TYR A 161 19.99 4.12 -7.84
N ILE A 162 21.13 4.82 -7.69
CA ILE A 162 22.26 4.33 -6.89
C ILE A 162 21.89 4.23 -5.40
N LYS A 163 21.13 5.20 -4.87
CA LYS A 163 20.83 5.28 -3.44
C LYS A 163 19.63 4.45 -3.02
N LEU A 164 18.62 4.34 -3.88
CA LEU A 164 17.34 3.72 -3.55
C LEU A 164 17.12 2.45 -4.39
N HIS A 165 17.06 2.60 -5.71
CA HIS A 165 16.52 1.57 -6.59
C HIS A 165 17.45 0.38 -6.86
N ARG A 166 18.77 0.58 -6.75
CA ARG A 166 19.77 -0.46 -6.96
C ARG A 166 19.60 -1.64 -6.00
N ILE A 167 19.05 -1.41 -4.81
CA ILE A 167 18.80 -2.47 -3.81
C ILE A 167 17.82 -3.50 -4.38
N HIS A 168 16.71 -3.02 -4.96
CA HIS A 168 15.72 -3.86 -5.60
C HIS A 168 16.30 -4.62 -6.81
N HIS A 169 17.11 -3.94 -7.64
CA HIS A 169 17.74 -4.56 -8.81
C HIS A 169 19.00 -5.39 -8.50
N PHE A 170 19.36 -5.57 -7.23
CA PHE A 170 20.56 -6.33 -6.86
C PHE A 170 20.39 -7.82 -7.16
N SER A 171 19.24 -8.38 -6.78
CA SER A 171 18.91 -9.79 -6.98
C SER A 171 18.33 -9.99 -8.38
N LYS A 172 19.14 -10.57 -9.26
CA LYS A 172 18.73 -10.91 -10.63
C LYS A 172 17.92 -12.20 -10.72
N ASP A 173 18.11 -13.11 -9.76
CA ASP A 173 17.27 -14.28 -9.60
C ASP A 173 16.10 -13.97 -8.68
N ILE A 174 14.96 -14.55 -9.02
CA ILE A 174 13.74 -14.44 -8.24
C ILE A 174 13.80 -15.47 -7.11
N THR A 175 13.73 -14.99 -5.88
CA THR A 175 13.48 -15.81 -4.69
C THR A 175 12.07 -15.53 -4.20
N PRO A 176 11.50 -16.33 -3.26
CA PRO A 176 10.26 -15.93 -2.59
C PRO A 176 10.36 -14.57 -1.88
N PHE A 177 11.57 -14.06 -1.68
CA PHE A 177 11.80 -12.88 -0.84
C PHE A 177 12.26 -11.65 -1.63
N SER A 178 12.48 -11.78 -2.94
CA SER A 178 12.97 -10.67 -3.76
C SER A 178 11.90 -9.61 -4.00
N GLY A 179 10.61 -9.97 -3.92
CA GLY A 179 9.49 -9.07 -4.23
C GLY A 179 9.42 -7.83 -3.33
N PHE A 180 9.86 -7.91 -2.07
CA PHE A 180 9.81 -6.78 -1.12
C PHE A 180 11.18 -6.21 -0.77
N ALA A 181 12.25 -6.70 -1.42
CA ALA A 181 13.63 -6.33 -1.14
C ALA A 181 13.99 -4.93 -1.68
N PHE A 182 13.34 -3.90 -1.14
CA PHE A 182 13.48 -2.51 -1.54
C PHE A 182 14.19 -1.68 -0.47
N HIS A 183 14.72 -0.52 -0.88
CA HIS A 183 14.96 0.56 0.07
C HIS A 183 13.60 1.10 0.55
N PRO A 184 13.39 1.41 1.86
CA PRO A 184 12.08 1.87 2.35
C PRO A 184 11.51 3.08 1.60
N LEU A 185 12.35 4.08 1.28
CA LEU A 185 11.92 5.25 0.51
C LEU A 185 11.58 4.94 -0.95
N ASP A 186 12.17 3.89 -1.53
CA ASP A 186 11.83 3.43 -2.89
C ASP A 186 10.41 2.84 -2.88
N ALA A 187 10.20 1.82 -2.05
CA ALA A 187 8.91 1.17 -1.88
C ALA A 187 7.82 2.17 -1.50
N PHE A 188 8.09 3.06 -0.54
CA PHE A 188 7.12 4.07 -0.13
C PHE A 188 6.78 5.02 -1.28
N ALA A 189 7.76 5.51 -2.04
CA ALA A 189 7.49 6.40 -3.18
C ALA A 189 6.60 5.72 -4.22
N GLN A 190 6.80 4.43 -4.48
CA GLN A 190 5.98 3.64 -5.40
C GLN A 190 4.60 3.29 -4.83
N ALA A 191 4.46 3.15 -3.50
CA ALA A 191 3.18 2.80 -2.85
C ALA A 191 2.29 4.01 -2.53
N VAL A 192 2.87 5.22 -2.46
CA VAL A 192 2.13 6.46 -2.16
C VAL A 192 0.90 6.68 -3.05
N PRO A 193 0.93 6.45 -4.37
CA PRO A 193 -0.25 6.63 -5.22
C PRO A 193 -1.45 5.79 -4.75
N MET A 194 -1.27 4.49 -4.50
CA MET A 194 -2.31 3.61 -3.97
C MET A 194 -2.91 4.18 -2.69
N PHE A 195 -2.07 4.56 -1.73
CA PHE A 195 -2.51 5.04 -0.42
C PHE A 195 -3.11 6.46 -0.43
N THR A 196 -2.91 7.25 -1.50
CA THR A 196 -3.29 8.67 -1.55
C THR A 196 -4.40 9.01 -2.55
N SER A 197 -4.84 8.06 -3.38
CA SER A 197 -5.95 8.26 -4.32
C SER A 197 -7.24 8.80 -3.66
N CYS A 198 -7.55 8.35 -2.45
CA CYS A 198 -8.70 8.80 -1.66
C CYS A 198 -8.67 10.29 -1.31
N PHE A 199 -7.52 10.95 -1.37
CA PHE A 199 -7.47 12.40 -1.18
C PHE A 199 -7.83 13.13 -2.49
N ILE A 200 -7.66 12.52 -3.65
CA ILE A 200 -7.86 13.17 -4.95
C ILE A 200 -9.33 13.16 -5.36
N PHE A 201 -10.00 12.02 -5.17
CA PHE A 201 -11.41 11.82 -5.52
C PHE A 201 -12.10 10.91 -4.50
N PRO A 202 -13.44 10.96 -4.41
CA PRO A 202 -14.18 10.08 -3.51
C PRO A 202 -13.99 8.61 -3.87
N ILE A 203 -13.72 7.78 -2.87
CA ILE A 203 -13.61 6.32 -3.03
C ILE A 203 -14.16 5.61 -1.80
N HIS A 204 -14.86 4.50 -2.02
CA HIS A 204 -15.43 3.71 -0.94
C HIS A 204 -14.33 2.99 -0.16
N MET A 205 -14.38 3.00 1.18
CA MET A 205 -13.36 2.38 2.03
C MET A 205 -13.07 0.92 1.67
N ASN A 206 -14.11 0.08 1.52
CA ASN A 206 -13.92 -1.33 1.13
C ASN A 206 -13.29 -1.52 -0.26
N LEU A 207 -13.60 -0.64 -1.21
CA LEU A 207 -12.97 -0.70 -2.53
C LEU A 207 -11.48 -0.33 -2.44
N PHE A 208 -11.18 0.69 -1.65
CA PHE A 208 -9.80 1.13 -1.40
C PHE A 208 -8.97 0.03 -0.71
N LEU A 209 -9.54 -0.66 0.30
CA LEU A 209 -8.90 -1.81 0.94
C LEU A 209 -8.69 -2.98 -0.04
N PHE A 210 -9.69 -3.24 -0.90
CA PHE A 210 -9.60 -4.28 -1.92
C PHE A 210 -8.42 -4.03 -2.86
N PHE A 211 -8.27 -2.80 -3.38
CA PHE A 211 -7.11 -2.44 -4.20
C PHE A 211 -5.80 -2.61 -3.45
N GLY A 212 -5.72 -2.15 -2.19
CA GLY A 212 -4.53 -2.35 -1.37
C GLY A 212 -4.13 -3.83 -1.23
N LEU A 213 -5.11 -4.73 -1.06
CA LEU A 213 -4.86 -6.18 -1.00
C LEU A 213 -4.42 -6.75 -2.35
N CYS A 214 -5.05 -6.32 -3.45
CA CYS A 214 -4.69 -6.74 -4.80
C CYS A 214 -3.27 -6.31 -5.16
N THR A 215 -2.92 -5.04 -4.95
CA THR A 215 -1.58 -4.50 -5.22
C THR A 215 -0.51 -5.17 -4.36
N THR A 216 -0.81 -5.40 -3.08
CA THR A 216 0.11 -6.11 -2.17
C THR A 216 0.33 -7.56 -2.63
N SER A 217 -0.74 -8.25 -3.05
CA SER A 217 -0.66 -9.63 -3.53
C SER A 217 0.06 -9.73 -4.88
N TRP A 218 -0.10 -8.74 -5.75
CA TRP A 218 0.58 -8.66 -7.04
C TRP A 218 2.10 -8.46 -6.89
N ALA A 219 2.53 -7.76 -5.84
CA ALA A 219 3.95 -7.53 -5.54
C ALA A 219 4.67 -8.75 -4.92
N MET A 220 3.96 -9.85 -4.65
CA MET A 220 4.44 -11.05 -3.92
C MET A 220 4.49 -12.31 -4.80
#